data_AF-A5FDX1-F1
#
_entry.id   AF-A5FDX1-F1
#
_cell.length_a   1.000
_cell.length_b   1.000
_cell.length_c   1.000
_cell.angle_alpha   90.00
_cell.angle_beta   90.00
_cell.angle_gamma   90.00
#
_symmetry.space_group_name_H-M   'P 1'
#
loop_
_entity.id
_entity.type
_entity.pdbx_description
1 polymer ?
#
loop_
_entity_poly.entity_id
_entity_poly.type
_entity_poly.pdbx_seq_one_letter_code
_entity_poly.pdbx_strand_id
1 'polypeptide(L)'
;METTRAKVIERAVGFEELISQLLSMLLEVDKNESRSFGHKNIALSFNAKINLLIDLKFIPKEISKDFQLFAEIRNKFAHVLYVDSLVKCFEIIERRDYFLKKASDDISQVDKNDEAIYLTAFELLCFELGIWLRVTLKMISTKKSQDLNKTGGIEMIRSFLQYDPTRREKELDNFIKTIQPVIDKITPDEEFLQEYERLLKKAKELKEE
;
A
#
# COMPACT_ATOMS: atom_id res chain seq x y z
N MET A 1 22.40 24.68 -0.40
CA MET A 1 21.20 24.55 0.46
C MET A 1 20.04 24.17 -0.45
N GLU A 2 19.30 23.13 -0.09
CA GLU A 2 18.04 22.77 -0.76
C GLU A 2 16.98 23.84 -0.42
N THR A 3 16.14 24.23 -1.39
CA THR A 3 15.05 25.18 -1.15
C THR A 3 13.83 24.45 -0.56
N THR A 4 12.98 25.14 0.21
CA THR A 4 11.72 24.55 0.70
C THR A 4 10.87 24.00 -0.44
N ARG A 5 10.85 24.72 -1.57
CA ARG A 5 10.18 24.26 -2.79
C ARG A 5 10.71 22.93 -3.30
N ALA A 6 12.04 22.79 -3.45
CA ALA A 6 12.65 21.54 -3.89
C ALA A 6 12.25 20.39 -2.94
N LYS A 7 12.36 20.61 -1.63
CA LYS A 7 12.00 19.64 -0.59
C LYS A 7 10.56 19.17 -0.68
N VAL A 8 9.60 20.09 -0.83
CA VAL A 8 8.17 19.74 -0.95
C VAL A 8 7.92 18.93 -2.21
N ILE A 9 8.51 19.34 -3.34
CA ILE A 9 8.31 18.68 -4.63
C ILE A 9 8.96 17.29 -4.66
N GLU A 10 10.16 17.12 -4.10
CA GLU A 10 10.82 15.81 -4.02
C GLU A 10 10.02 14.81 -3.18
N ARG A 11 9.49 15.25 -2.03
CA ARG A 11 8.58 14.43 -1.21
C ARG A 11 7.31 14.07 -1.97
N ALA A 12 6.76 15.01 -2.73
CA ALA A 12 5.56 14.78 -3.53
C ALA A 12 5.77 13.74 -4.63
N VAL A 13 6.88 13.82 -5.36
CA VAL A 13 7.23 12.82 -6.38
C VAL A 13 7.35 11.42 -5.75
N GLY A 14 8.01 11.32 -4.59
CA GLY A 14 8.12 10.05 -3.86
C GLY A 14 6.77 9.47 -3.43
N PHE A 15 5.84 10.30 -2.93
CA PHE A 15 4.50 9.80 -2.60
C PHE A 15 3.67 9.46 -3.83
N GLU A 16 3.78 10.24 -4.89
CA GLU A 16 3.07 9.95 -6.13
C GLU A 16 3.47 8.59 -6.71
N GLU A 17 4.75 8.25 -6.62
CA GLU A 17 5.30 6.95 -7.00
C GLU A 17 4.68 5.79 -6.19
N LEU A 18 4.67 5.93 -4.86
CA LEU A 18 4.13 4.93 -3.92
C LEU A 18 2.61 4.77 -4.07
N ILE A 19 1.88 5.86 -4.23
CA ILE A 19 0.42 5.84 -4.44
C ILE A 19 0.07 5.18 -5.78
N SER A 20 0.85 5.47 -6.82
CA SER A 20 0.65 4.84 -8.13
C SER A 20 0.92 3.34 -8.07
N GLN A 21 1.95 2.92 -7.33
CA GLN A 21 2.21 1.49 -7.06
C GLN A 21 1.06 0.86 -6.27
N LEU A 22 0.58 1.54 -5.23
CA LEU A 22 -0.53 1.08 -4.40
C LEU A 22 -1.80 0.83 -5.25
N LEU A 23 -2.21 1.83 -6.04
CA LEU A 23 -3.37 1.72 -6.93
C LEU A 23 -3.19 0.62 -7.98
N SER A 24 -1.98 0.49 -8.54
CA SER A 24 -1.68 -0.55 -9.52
C SER A 24 -1.82 -1.96 -8.92
N MET A 25 -1.40 -2.16 -7.67
CA MET A 25 -1.60 -3.43 -6.98
C MET A 25 -3.06 -3.70 -6.64
N LEU A 26 -3.80 -2.68 -6.19
CA LEU A 26 -5.22 -2.81 -5.82
C LEU A 26 -6.11 -3.11 -7.02
N LEU A 27 -5.79 -2.55 -8.18
CA LEU A 27 -6.57 -2.68 -9.42
C LEU A 27 -5.99 -3.70 -10.40
N GLU A 28 -4.93 -4.40 -9.99
CA GLU A 28 -4.25 -5.44 -10.78
C GLU A 28 -3.81 -4.99 -12.18
N VAL A 29 -3.31 -3.76 -12.28
CA VAL A 29 -2.77 -3.22 -13.54
C VAL A 29 -1.25 -3.10 -13.47
N ASP A 30 -0.57 -3.33 -14.59
CA ASP A 30 0.86 -3.01 -14.68
C ASP A 30 1.02 -1.49 -14.64
N LYS A 31 1.75 -1.01 -13.64
CA LYS A 31 2.05 0.40 -13.45
C LYS A 31 2.77 1.01 -14.66
N ASN A 32 3.73 0.29 -15.25
CA ASN A 32 4.58 0.81 -16.32
C ASN A 32 3.82 0.95 -17.63
N GLU A 33 2.84 0.06 -17.86
CA GLU A 33 2.00 0.09 -19.05
C GLU A 33 0.76 0.99 -18.85
N SER A 34 0.35 1.19 -17.60
CA SER A 34 -0.85 1.94 -17.23
C SER A 34 -0.82 3.37 -17.75
N ARG A 35 -1.90 3.73 -18.45
CA ARG A 35 -2.18 5.11 -18.87
C ARG A 35 -2.51 6.01 -17.68
N SER A 36 -3.11 5.47 -16.63
CA SER A 36 -3.63 6.21 -15.48
C SER A 36 -2.62 6.35 -14.34
N PHE A 37 -1.71 5.39 -14.19
CA PHE A 37 -0.76 5.31 -13.06
C PHE A 37 0.71 5.33 -13.47
N GLY A 38 1.01 5.31 -14.76
CA GLY A 38 2.38 5.48 -15.27
C GLY A 38 2.83 6.95 -15.33
N HIS A 39 3.88 7.22 -16.09
CA HIS A 39 4.52 8.54 -16.20
C HIS A 39 4.08 9.34 -17.43
N LYS A 40 2.97 8.95 -18.07
CA LYS A 40 2.46 9.59 -19.28
C LYS A 40 1.76 10.91 -18.91
N ASN A 41 1.72 11.87 -19.83
CA ASN A 41 1.02 13.16 -19.65
C ASN A 41 -0.49 13.03 -19.36
N ILE A 42 -1.08 11.89 -19.69
CA ILE A 42 -2.49 11.55 -19.41
C ILE A 42 -2.70 10.85 -18.05
N ALA A 43 -1.63 10.62 -17.28
CA ALA A 43 -1.73 9.99 -15.98
C ALA A 43 -2.55 10.85 -15.02
N LEU A 44 -3.20 10.18 -14.06
CA LEU A 44 -3.99 10.85 -13.04
C LEU A 44 -3.09 11.74 -12.19
N SER A 45 -3.59 12.93 -11.85
CA SER A 45 -2.92 13.81 -10.90
C SER A 45 -2.85 13.17 -9.51
N PHE A 46 -1.92 13.64 -8.68
CA PHE A 46 -1.84 13.24 -7.27
C PHE A 46 -3.20 13.30 -6.56
N ASN A 47 -3.94 14.41 -6.71
CA ASN A 47 -5.27 14.59 -6.14
C ASN A 47 -6.25 13.51 -6.60
N ALA A 48 -6.29 13.24 -7.90
CA ALA A 48 -7.19 12.23 -8.47
C ALA A 48 -6.87 10.83 -7.94
N LYS A 49 -5.59 10.50 -7.77
CA LYS A 49 -5.14 9.23 -7.18
C LYS A 49 -5.56 9.10 -5.70
N ILE A 50 -5.42 10.15 -4.90
CA ILE A 50 -5.87 10.17 -3.51
C ILE A 50 -7.39 10.01 -3.42
N ASN A 51 -8.15 10.74 -4.23
CA ASN A 51 -9.61 10.63 -4.25
C ASN A 51 -10.04 9.21 -4.61
N LEU A 52 -9.39 8.58 -5.60
CA LEU A 52 -9.65 7.18 -5.93
C LEU A 52 -9.41 6.24 -4.75
N LEU A 53 -8.32 6.42 -4.00
CA LEU A 53 -8.07 5.61 -2.79
C LEU A 53 -9.12 5.83 -1.68
N ILE A 54 -9.65 7.04 -1.56
CA ILE A 54 -10.74 7.36 -0.62
C ILE A 54 -12.05 6.71 -1.09
N ASP A 55 -12.36 6.78 -2.38
CA ASP A 55 -13.57 6.21 -2.98
C ASP A 55 -13.57 4.68 -2.90
N LEU A 56 -12.40 4.05 -3.04
CA LEU A 56 -12.17 2.63 -2.78
C LEU A 56 -12.25 2.26 -1.28
N LYS A 57 -12.53 3.23 -0.40
CA LYS A 57 -12.60 3.10 1.07
C LYS A 57 -11.33 2.51 1.68
N PHE A 58 -10.20 2.74 1.02
CA PHE A 58 -8.93 2.15 1.39
C PHE A 58 -8.12 3.05 2.31
N ILE A 59 -8.36 4.36 2.27
CA ILE A 59 -7.81 5.33 3.21
C ILE A 59 -8.86 5.63 4.31
N PRO A 60 -8.54 5.40 5.60
CA PRO A 60 -9.39 5.85 6.71
C PRO A 60 -9.58 7.37 6.70
N LYS A 61 -10.74 7.83 7.21
CA LYS A 61 -11.10 9.25 7.18
C LYS A 61 -10.06 10.14 7.88
N GLU A 62 -9.43 9.62 8.92
CA GLU A 62 -8.40 10.28 9.72
C GLU A 62 -7.17 10.62 8.86
N ILE A 63 -6.71 9.67 8.06
CA ILE A 63 -5.53 9.80 7.18
C ILE A 63 -5.88 10.56 5.89
N SER A 64 -7.14 10.49 5.42
CA SER A 64 -7.58 11.19 4.21
C SER A 64 -7.36 12.70 4.27
N LYS A 65 -7.60 13.29 5.45
CA LYS A 65 -7.41 14.73 5.70
C LYS A 65 -5.96 15.16 5.54
N ASP A 66 -5.03 14.28 5.90
CA ASP A 66 -3.59 14.53 5.81
C ASP A 66 -3.08 14.42 4.38
N PHE A 67 -3.57 13.44 3.62
CA PHE A 67 -3.27 13.36 2.19
C PHE A 67 -3.81 14.58 1.43
N GLN A 68 -5.03 15.02 1.77
CA GLN A 68 -5.60 16.24 1.19
C GLN A 68 -4.75 17.46 1.51
N LEU A 69 -4.37 17.64 2.78
CA LEU A 69 -3.49 18.74 3.19
C LEU A 69 -2.14 18.70 2.47
N PHE A 70 -1.52 17.53 2.40
CA PHE A 70 -0.26 17.35 1.67
C PHE A 70 -0.41 17.76 0.20
N ALA A 71 -1.52 17.37 -0.43
CA ALA A 71 -1.78 17.70 -1.81
C ALA A 71 -2.01 19.19 -2.04
N GLU A 72 -2.72 19.86 -1.12
CA GLU A 72 -2.88 21.32 -1.13
C GLU A 72 -1.53 22.02 -1.06
N ILE A 73 -0.68 21.66 -0.08
CA ILE A 73 0.69 22.21 0.08
C ILE A 73 1.48 22.02 -1.21
N ARG A 74 1.58 20.78 -1.70
CA ARG A 74 2.29 20.43 -2.94
C ARG A 74 1.82 21.28 -4.11
N ASN A 75 0.51 21.44 -4.29
CA ASN A 75 -0.04 22.19 -5.42
C ASN A 75 0.30 23.67 -5.34
N LYS A 76 0.34 24.28 -4.14
CA LYS A 76 0.79 25.66 -3.97
C LYS A 76 2.27 25.80 -4.36
N PHE A 77 3.14 24.92 -3.88
CA PHE A 77 4.56 24.93 -4.24
C PHE A 77 4.81 24.64 -5.73
N ALA A 78 3.98 23.82 -6.37
CA ALA A 78 4.13 23.48 -7.79
C ALA A 78 3.69 24.62 -8.72
N HIS A 79 2.62 25.34 -8.38
CA HIS A 79 1.93 26.24 -9.31
C HIS A 79 1.96 27.71 -8.95
N VAL A 80 2.21 28.08 -7.68
CA VAL A 80 2.19 29.48 -7.24
C VAL A 80 3.62 30.01 -7.14
N LEU A 81 4.00 30.94 -8.02
CA LEU A 81 5.39 31.42 -8.15
C LEU A 81 5.96 32.00 -6.85
N TYR A 82 5.17 32.78 -6.10
CA TYR A 82 5.65 33.47 -4.89
C TYR A 82 5.70 32.60 -3.63
N VAL A 83 5.18 31.36 -3.69
CA VAL A 83 5.24 30.41 -2.59
C VAL A 83 6.62 29.75 -2.58
N ASP A 84 7.54 30.31 -1.81
CA ASP A 84 8.90 29.82 -1.60
C ASP A 84 9.14 29.31 -0.17
N SER A 85 8.17 29.49 0.72
CA SER A 85 8.17 29.05 2.12
C SER A 85 6.82 28.46 2.51
N LEU A 86 6.79 27.63 3.56
CA LEU A 86 5.56 27.09 4.11
C LEU A 86 4.74 28.19 4.79
N VAL A 87 5.37 29.19 5.41
CA VAL A 87 4.65 30.36 5.94
C VAL A 87 3.79 31.00 4.85
N LYS A 88 4.36 31.34 3.68
CA LYS A 88 3.61 31.90 2.54
C LYS A 88 2.59 30.93 1.97
N CYS A 89 2.86 29.63 2.01
CA CYS A 89 1.89 28.61 1.61
C CYS A 89 0.63 28.66 2.50
N PHE A 90 0.80 28.81 3.82
CA PHE A 90 -0.28 28.83 4.80
C PHE A 90 -0.94 30.21 4.99
N GLU A 91 -0.46 31.25 4.32
CA GLU A 91 -1.24 32.47 4.06
C GLU A 91 -2.39 32.22 3.08
N ILE A 92 -2.28 31.17 2.24
CA ILE A 92 -3.25 30.83 1.19
C ILE A 92 -4.14 29.65 1.62
N ILE A 93 -3.60 28.72 2.41
CA ILE A 93 -4.30 27.50 2.84
C ILE A 93 -4.99 27.72 4.19
N GLU A 94 -6.31 27.53 4.23
CA GLU A 94 -7.14 27.67 5.44
C GLU A 94 -7.08 26.44 6.37
N ARG A 95 -5.87 25.91 6.63
CA ARG A 95 -5.65 24.71 7.46
C ARG A 95 -4.41 24.82 8.36
N ARG A 96 -3.90 26.03 8.57
CA ARG A 96 -2.68 26.29 9.36
C ARG A 96 -2.73 25.68 10.76
N ASP A 97 -3.79 25.95 11.52
CA ASP A 97 -3.84 25.51 12.92
C ASP A 97 -3.94 23.98 13.01
N TYR A 98 -4.63 23.33 12.07
CA TYR A 98 -4.63 21.87 11.95
C TYR A 98 -3.22 21.32 11.68
N PHE A 99 -2.48 21.96 10.78
CA PHE A 99 -1.12 21.57 10.43
C PHE A 99 -0.14 21.76 11.59
N LEU A 100 -0.19 22.91 12.28
CA LEU A 100 0.72 23.22 13.39
C LEU A 100 0.48 22.35 14.63
N LYS A 101 -0.75 21.86 14.86
CA LYS A 101 -1.05 20.87 15.91
C LYS A 101 -0.20 19.60 15.81
N LYS A 102 0.30 19.26 14.61
CA LYS A 102 1.17 18.09 14.43
C LYS A 102 2.55 18.27 15.06
N ALA A 103 3.03 19.52 15.16
CA ALA A 103 4.35 19.83 15.70
C ALA A 103 4.30 20.37 17.13
N SER A 104 3.15 20.82 17.62
CA SER A 104 2.99 21.33 18.99
C SER A 104 1.56 21.14 19.49
N ASP A 105 1.41 20.65 20.71
CA ASP A 105 0.12 20.52 21.40
C ASP A 105 -0.48 21.90 21.78
N ASP A 106 0.38 22.90 22.01
CA ASP A 106 -0.03 24.28 22.30
C ASP A 106 0.35 25.22 21.14
N ILE A 107 -0.61 25.45 20.24
CA ILE A 107 -0.44 26.34 19.07
C ILE A 107 -0.40 27.81 19.50
N SER A 108 -0.91 28.16 20.69
CA SER A 108 -0.99 29.56 21.11
C SER A 108 0.41 30.18 21.32
N GLN A 109 1.40 29.34 21.59
CA GLN A 109 2.81 29.71 21.79
C GLN A 109 3.65 29.60 20.51
N VAL A 110 3.07 29.11 19.41
CA VAL A 110 3.79 28.93 18.15
C VAL A 110 3.93 30.27 17.42
N ASP A 111 5.17 30.67 17.13
CA ASP A 111 5.43 31.77 16.21
C ASP A 111 4.98 31.37 14.80
N LYS A 112 3.88 31.97 14.33
CA LYS A 112 3.27 31.68 13.04
C LYS A 112 4.09 32.20 11.85
N ASN A 113 5.15 32.97 12.10
CA ASN A 113 6.09 33.45 11.10
C ASN A 113 7.39 32.63 11.07
N ASP A 114 7.58 31.68 11.99
CA ASP A 114 8.78 30.84 12.04
C ASP A 114 8.66 29.65 11.08
N GLU A 115 9.33 29.75 9.92
CA GLU A 115 9.41 28.71 8.90
C GLU A 115 9.94 27.36 9.45
N ALA A 116 10.80 27.36 10.46
CA ALA A 116 11.37 26.14 11.02
C ALA A 116 10.29 25.25 11.67
N ILE A 117 9.27 25.87 12.28
CA ILE A 117 8.14 25.15 12.88
C ILE A 117 7.30 24.49 11.78
N TYR A 118 7.03 25.21 10.68
CA TYR A 118 6.30 24.63 9.56
C TYR A 118 7.08 23.50 8.89
N LEU A 119 8.39 23.64 8.74
CA LEU A 119 9.24 22.58 8.20
C LEU A 119 9.17 21.32 9.07
N THR A 120 9.23 21.47 10.40
CA THR A 120 9.06 20.37 11.35
C THR A 120 7.69 19.70 11.19
N ALA A 121 6.62 20.49 11.15
CA ALA A 121 5.26 19.97 10.92
C ALA A 121 5.12 19.25 9.57
N PHE A 122 5.78 19.75 8.51
CA PHE A 122 5.78 19.12 7.19
C PHE A 122 6.52 17.79 7.20
N GLU A 123 7.65 17.70 7.89
CA GLU A 123 8.40 16.46 8.04
C GLU A 123 7.60 15.41 8.81
N LEU A 124 6.92 15.80 9.89
CA LEU A 124 6.04 14.91 10.65
C LEU A 124 4.88 14.40 9.77
N LEU A 125 4.23 15.29 9.03
CA LEU A 125 3.19 14.91 8.06
C LEU A 125 3.73 13.89 7.03
N CYS A 126 4.91 14.15 6.45
CA CYS A 126 5.53 13.22 5.51
C CYS A 126 5.90 11.87 6.16
N PHE A 127 6.37 11.91 7.40
CA PHE A 127 6.74 10.70 8.13
C PHE A 127 5.52 9.81 8.36
N GLU A 128 4.41 10.38 8.84
CA GLU A 128 3.15 9.68 9.09
C GLU A 128 2.55 9.08 7.82
N LEU A 129 2.40 9.89 6.75
CA LEU A 129 1.90 9.42 5.46
C LEU A 129 2.81 8.34 4.86
N GLY A 130 4.12 8.50 5.03
CA GLY A 130 5.11 7.53 4.58
C GLY A 130 5.04 6.20 5.32
N ILE A 131 4.85 6.21 6.65
CA ILE A 131 4.62 4.98 7.43
C ILE A 131 3.35 4.31 6.93
N TRP A 132 2.26 5.06 6.83
CA TRP A 132 0.98 4.51 6.40
C TRP A 132 1.10 3.85 5.03
N LEU A 133 1.68 4.53 4.04
CA LEU A 133 1.88 3.96 2.70
C LEU A 133 2.73 2.69 2.74
N ARG A 134 3.86 2.68 3.47
CA ARG A 134 4.73 1.50 3.55
C ARG A 134 4.04 0.30 4.20
N VAL A 135 3.35 0.52 5.31
CA VAL A 135 2.59 -0.55 6.01
C VAL A 135 1.51 -1.10 5.09
N THR A 136 0.74 -0.21 4.47
CA THR A 136 -0.35 -0.55 3.56
C THR A 136 0.13 -1.32 2.32
N LEU A 137 1.20 -0.85 1.66
CA LEU A 137 1.83 -1.56 0.53
C LEU A 137 2.27 -2.96 0.93
N LYS A 138 2.92 -3.10 2.11
CA LYS A 138 3.35 -4.40 2.63
C LYS A 138 2.15 -5.31 2.90
N MET A 139 1.08 -4.80 3.51
CA MET A 139 -0.13 -5.58 3.78
C MET A 139 -0.77 -6.13 2.49
N ILE A 140 -0.89 -5.31 1.44
CA ILE A 140 -1.43 -5.76 0.15
C ILE A 140 -0.52 -6.77 -0.52
N SER A 141 0.79 -6.50 -0.55
CA SER A 141 1.75 -7.42 -1.14
C SER A 141 1.72 -8.78 -0.44
N THR A 142 1.62 -8.78 0.89
CA THR A 142 1.47 -10.00 1.67
C THR A 142 0.16 -10.69 1.35
N LYS A 143 -0.98 -9.97 1.35
CA LYS A 143 -2.28 -10.55 1.02
C LYS A 143 -2.27 -11.20 -0.36
N LYS A 144 -1.76 -10.50 -1.38
CA LYS A 144 -1.66 -11.04 -2.75
C LYS A 144 -0.77 -12.29 -2.82
N SER A 145 0.34 -12.30 -2.08
CA SER A 145 1.20 -13.48 -1.96
C SER A 145 0.49 -14.64 -1.28
N GLN A 146 -0.29 -14.37 -0.22
CA GLN A 146 -1.13 -15.37 0.45
C GLN A 146 -2.18 -15.94 -0.50
N ASP A 147 -2.92 -15.09 -1.21
CA ASP A 147 -3.96 -15.51 -2.15
C ASP A 147 -3.37 -16.38 -3.28
N LEU A 148 -2.19 -16.02 -3.79
CA LEU A 148 -1.47 -16.82 -4.79
C LEU A 148 -1.00 -18.17 -4.24
N ASN A 149 -0.39 -18.19 -3.05
CA ASN A 149 0.06 -19.44 -2.43
C ASN A 149 -1.12 -20.36 -2.10
N LYS A 150 -2.23 -19.81 -1.61
CA LYS A 150 -3.48 -20.55 -1.36
C LYS A 150 -4.04 -21.15 -2.64
N THR A 151 -4.24 -20.31 -3.66
CA THR A 151 -4.77 -20.77 -4.96
C THR A 151 -3.86 -21.82 -5.58
N GLY A 152 -2.54 -21.58 -5.61
CA GLY A 152 -1.57 -22.53 -6.12
C GLY A 152 -1.55 -23.84 -5.34
N GLY A 153 -1.59 -23.78 -4.00
CA GLY A 153 -1.68 -24.94 -3.13
C GLY A 153 -2.94 -25.76 -3.39
N ILE A 154 -4.11 -25.12 -3.40
CA ILE A 154 -5.39 -25.77 -3.69
C ILE A 154 -5.38 -26.42 -5.07
N GLU A 155 -4.92 -25.74 -6.12
CA GLU A 155 -4.88 -26.28 -7.47
C GLU A 155 -3.88 -27.43 -7.62
N MET A 156 -2.73 -27.38 -6.92
CA MET A 156 -1.81 -28.52 -6.84
C MET A 156 -2.48 -29.73 -6.19
N ILE A 157 -3.20 -29.53 -5.07
CA ILE A 157 -3.94 -30.60 -4.38
C ILE A 157 -5.03 -31.17 -5.30
N ARG A 158 -5.86 -30.32 -5.91
CA ARG A 158 -6.92 -30.73 -6.85
C ARG A 158 -6.36 -31.52 -8.02
N SER A 159 -5.28 -31.03 -8.64
CA SER A 159 -4.61 -31.68 -9.75
C SER A 159 -4.05 -33.05 -9.35
N PHE A 160 -3.41 -33.14 -8.18
CA PHE A 160 -2.95 -34.42 -7.64
C PHE A 160 -4.12 -35.37 -7.39
N LEU A 161 -5.25 -34.90 -6.83
CA LEU A 161 -6.43 -35.72 -6.58
C LEU A 161 -7.17 -36.17 -7.84
N GLN A 162 -6.97 -35.51 -8.98
CA GLN A 162 -7.51 -35.92 -10.27
C GLN A 162 -6.58 -36.88 -11.03
N TYR A 163 -5.35 -37.06 -10.56
CA TYR A 163 -4.36 -37.94 -11.17
C TYR A 163 -4.75 -39.43 -11.05
N ASP A 164 -4.18 -40.28 -11.91
CA ASP A 164 -4.46 -41.72 -11.93
C ASP A 164 -4.33 -42.35 -10.53
N PRO A 165 -5.33 -43.09 -10.02
CA PRO A 165 -5.32 -43.69 -8.69
C PRO A 165 -4.07 -44.51 -8.37
N THR A 166 -3.62 -45.35 -9.30
CA THR A 166 -2.48 -46.26 -9.08
C THR A 166 -1.14 -45.54 -9.05
N ARG A 167 -1.04 -44.37 -9.70
CA ARG A 167 0.14 -43.51 -9.65
C ARG A 167 0.15 -42.58 -8.44
N ARG A 168 -1.02 -42.09 -8.02
CA ARG A 168 -1.14 -41.21 -6.84
C ARG A 168 -0.56 -41.86 -5.59
N GLU A 169 -0.88 -43.13 -5.37
CA GLU A 169 -0.42 -43.86 -4.20
C GLU A 169 1.11 -43.90 -4.12
N LYS A 170 1.79 -44.15 -5.25
CA LYS A 170 3.25 -44.20 -5.35
C LYS A 170 3.91 -42.83 -5.21
N GLU A 171 3.25 -41.77 -5.67
CA GLU A 171 3.80 -40.41 -5.71
C GLU A 171 3.39 -39.54 -4.51
N LEU A 172 2.50 -40.02 -3.65
CA LEU A 172 1.90 -39.24 -2.57
C LEU A 172 2.93 -38.60 -1.63
N ASP A 173 3.89 -39.39 -1.12
CA ASP A 173 4.91 -38.88 -0.21
C ASP A 173 5.84 -37.86 -0.89
N ASN A 174 6.10 -38.04 -2.20
CA ASN A 174 6.89 -37.11 -3.00
C ASN A 174 6.13 -35.80 -3.27
N PHE A 175 4.82 -35.91 -3.55
CA PHE A 175 3.92 -34.77 -3.72
C PHE A 175 3.82 -33.95 -2.43
N ILE A 176 3.61 -34.60 -1.28
CA ILE A 176 3.57 -33.92 0.03
C ILE A 176 4.87 -33.16 0.29
N LYS A 177 6.04 -33.80 0.08
CA LYS A 177 7.34 -33.12 0.23
C LYS A 177 7.49 -31.91 -0.69
N THR A 178 6.93 -31.98 -1.90
CA THR A 178 7.01 -30.91 -2.90
C THR A 178 6.12 -29.71 -2.53
N ILE A 179 4.92 -29.97 -2.02
CA ILE A 179 3.95 -28.91 -1.70
C ILE A 179 4.16 -28.31 -0.30
N GLN A 180 4.78 -29.03 0.64
CA GLN A 180 4.99 -28.58 2.02
C GLN A 180 5.60 -27.16 2.14
N PRO A 181 6.64 -26.77 1.37
CA PRO A 181 7.21 -25.42 1.46
C PRO A 181 6.27 -24.31 0.98
N VAL A 182 5.27 -24.64 0.16
CA VAL A 182 4.21 -23.71 -0.25
C VAL A 182 3.18 -23.59 0.87
N ILE A 183 2.80 -24.72 1.48
CA ILE A 183 1.86 -24.80 2.61
C ILE A 183 2.39 -24.03 3.83
N ASP A 184 3.67 -24.18 4.16
CA ASP A 184 4.30 -23.51 5.31
C ASP A 184 4.26 -21.97 5.22
N LYS A 185 4.05 -21.43 4.01
CA LYS A 185 3.94 -19.99 3.77
C LYS A 185 2.51 -19.47 3.84
N ILE A 186 1.51 -20.36 3.95
CA ILE A 186 0.10 -20.00 3.95
C ILE A 186 -0.37 -19.75 5.38
N THR A 187 -1.01 -18.61 5.61
CA THR A 187 -1.85 -18.39 6.80
C THR A 187 -3.19 -19.08 6.54
N PRO A 188 -3.53 -20.18 7.25
CA PRO A 188 -4.68 -21.01 6.91
C PRO A 188 -6.00 -20.26 7.09
N ASP A 189 -6.94 -20.46 6.17
CA ASP A 189 -8.35 -20.16 6.35
C ASP A 189 -9.19 -21.45 6.25
N GLU A 190 -10.48 -21.35 6.50
CA GLU A 190 -11.37 -22.52 6.60
C GLU A 190 -11.43 -23.33 5.30
N GLU A 191 -11.47 -22.67 4.13
CA GLU A 191 -11.49 -23.35 2.83
C GLU A 191 -10.19 -24.11 2.57
N PHE A 192 -9.03 -23.49 2.83
CA PHE A 192 -7.74 -24.13 2.65
C PHE A 192 -7.57 -25.35 3.58
N LEU A 193 -7.99 -25.23 4.84
CA LEU A 193 -7.92 -26.31 5.82
C LEU A 193 -8.77 -27.51 5.38
N GLN A 194 -9.98 -27.29 4.90
CA GLN A 194 -10.88 -28.36 4.45
C GLN A 194 -10.26 -29.19 3.31
N GLU A 195 -9.68 -28.55 2.29
CA GLU A 195 -9.10 -29.28 1.16
C GLU A 195 -7.78 -29.97 1.55
N TYR A 196 -7.00 -29.37 2.44
CA TYR A 196 -5.77 -29.99 2.96
C TYR A 196 -6.08 -31.22 3.84
N GLU A 197 -7.07 -31.14 4.73
CA GLU A 197 -7.51 -32.28 5.54
C GLU A 197 -8.03 -33.43 4.67
N ARG A 198 -8.76 -33.11 3.59
CA ARG A 198 -9.21 -34.10 2.61
C ARG A 198 -8.05 -34.85 1.95
N LEU A 199 -6.97 -34.15 1.63
CA LEU A 199 -5.74 -34.77 1.12
C LEU A 199 -5.11 -35.71 2.16
N LEU A 200 -4.96 -35.25 3.40
CA LEU A 200 -4.38 -36.06 4.48
C LEU A 200 -5.22 -37.30 4.82
N LYS A 201 -6.55 -37.19 4.76
CA LYS A 201 -7.45 -38.33 4.99
C LYS A 201 -7.23 -39.41 3.94
N LYS A 202 -7.21 -39.05 2.66
CA LYS A 202 -6.89 -39.99 1.56
C LYS A 202 -5.50 -40.59 1.70
N ALA A 203 -4.53 -39.80 2.15
CA ALA A 203 -3.17 -40.27 2.39
C ALA A 203 -3.09 -41.36 3.46
N LYS A 204 -3.98 -41.31 4.47
CA LYS A 204 -4.10 -42.35 5.51
C LYS A 204 -4.82 -43.59 4.97
N GLU A 205 -5.94 -43.40 4.29
CA GLU A 205 -6.71 -44.49 3.67
C GLU A 205 -5.84 -45.33 2.73
N LEU A 206 -4.99 -44.69 1.92
CA LEU A 206 -4.05 -45.36 1.00
C LEU A 206 -2.86 -46.06 1.68
N LYS A 207 -2.61 -45.84 2.97
CA LYS A 207 -1.52 -46.51 3.71
C LYS A 207 -2.03 -47.70 4.54
N GLU A 208 -3.34 -47.87 4.65
CA GLU A 208 -3.99 -48.93 5.42
C GLU A 208 -4.56 -50.07 4.53
N GLU A 209 -4.58 -49.89 3.20
CA GLU A 209 -4.87 -50.93 2.18
C GLU A 209 -3.59 -51.66 1.72
#